data_AF-A0A8H7ANW9-F1
#
_entry.id   AF-A0A8H7ANW9-F1
#
_cell.length_a   1.000
_cell.length_b   1.000
_cell.length_c   1.000
_cell.angle_alpha   90.00
_cell.angle_beta   90.00
_cell.angle_gamma   90.00
#
_symmetry.space_group_name_H-M   'P 1'
#
loop_
_entity.id
_entity.type
_entity.pdbx_description
1 polymer ?
#
loop_
_entity_poly.entity_id
_entity_poly.type
_entity_poly.pdbx_seq_one_letter_code
_entity_poly.pdbx_strand_id
1 'polypeptide(L)'
;MEYMATVDTKCLSAKEYKSLGNAGYQLSPDTRWVAYNMTFDPKAPIPSDAQFPESMLVHGCLYGIQAFFDRGLLLHLAATFSGTVSGSLWTEHPFLVASYTGPQNLQRIYNYGNVSFERISRVFGNISDSLTNYIRQNGDVNHSAPAFGVVMRDQTCLQVRWGWLAFPAGLVLITLIFFAALVIDTRPTGTRAQVWKSSPLGLMFHGLKQPAKYLVHRQEGHDHNMNDIAGMESVAKGMIVRLEASEKGVNLLEIEEDERVSRK
;
A
#
# COMPACT_ATOMS: atom_id res chain seq x y z
N MET A 1 28.86 17.66 -19.23
CA MET A 1 28.30 17.41 -17.88
C MET A 1 29.28 17.98 -16.89
N GLU A 2 28.84 18.85 -15.99
CA GLU A 2 29.74 19.56 -15.07
C GLU A 2 30.00 18.70 -13.82
N TYR A 3 31.26 18.56 -13.44
CA TYR A 3 31.71 17.80 -12.28
C TYR A 3 32.60 18.69 -11.42
N MET A 4 32.44 18.58 -10.11
CA MET A 4 33.39 19.14 -9.15
C MET A 4 34.40 18.06 -8.81
N ALA A 5 35.68 18.34 -9.03
CA ALA A 5 36.72 17.36 -8.84
C ALA A 5 37.85 17.86 -7.93
N THR A 6 38.48 16.90 -7.26
CA THR A 6 39.69 17.14 -6.47
C THR A 6 40.71 16.05 -6.76
N VAL A 7 41.97 16.43 -6.71
CA VAL A 7 43.11 15.54 -6.93
C VAL A 7 43.83 15.32 -5.59
N ASP A 8 44.13 14.05 -5.29
CA ASP A 8 45.08 13.69 -4.23
C ASP A 8 46.51 13.76 -4.79
N THR A 9 47.26 14.78 -4.37
CA THR A 9 48.63 15.02 -4.84
C THR A 9 49.62 13.94 -4.41
N LYS A 10 49.30 13.15 -3.37
CA LYS A 10 50.21 12.14 -2.82
C LYS A 10 50.34 10.89 -3.68
N CYS A 11 49.35 10.61 -4.53
CA CYS A 11 49.36 9.44 -5.41
C CYS A 11 49.72 9.77 -6.86
N LEU A 12 49.91 11.06 -7.18
CA LEU A 12 50.31 11.50 -8.51
C LEU A 12 51.69 10.97 -8.90
N SER A 13 51.81 10.53 -10.15
CA SER A 13 53.11 10.28 -10.76
C SER A 13 53.88 11.59 -10.97
N ALA A 14 55.21 11.50 -11.06
CA ALA A 14 56.06 12.66 -11.34
C ALA A 14 55.69 13.39 -12.65
N LYS A 15 55.17 12.65 -13.65
CA LYS A 15 54.67 13.23 -14.89
C LYS A 15 53.39 14.02 -14.68
N GLU A 16 52.39 13.45 -14.00
CA GLU A 16 51.12 14.13 -13.71
C GLU A 16 51.33 15.37 -12.83
N TYR A 17 52.19 15.28 -11.81
CA TYR A 17 52.55 16.41 -10.96
C TYR A 17 53.14 17.56 -11.79
N LYS A 18 54.07 17.25 -12.71
CA LYS A 18 54.65 18.25 -13.61
C LYS A 18 53.63 18.81 -14.62
N SER A 19 52.75 17.96 -15.16
CA SER A 19 51.69 18.38 -16.09
C SER A 19 50.68 19.32 -15.43
N LEU A 20 50.30 19.06 -14.17
CA LEU A 20 49.47 19.97 -13.38
C LEU A 20 50.17 21.31 -13.13
N GLY A 21 51.46 21.28 -12.77
CA GLY A 21 52.26 22.50 -12.64
C GLY A 21 52.30 23.33 -13.93
N ASN A 22 52.51 22.67 -15.07
CA ASN A 22 52.47 23.31 -16.39
C ASN A 22 51.08 23.86 -16.76
N ALA A 23 50.01 23.25 -16.25
CA ALA A 23 48.64 23.71 -16.41
C ALA A 23 48.28 24.88 -15.46
N GLY A 24 49.22 25.35 -14.63
CA GLY A 24 49.06 26.51 -13.76
C GLY A 24 48.62 26.18 -12.32
N TYR A 25 48.55 24.91 -11.93
CA TYR A 25 48.25 24.51 -10.56
C TYR A 25 49.47 24.71 -9.65
N GLN A 26 49.30 25.45 -8.56
CA GLN A 26 50.33 25.64 -7.54
C GLN A 26 50.34 24.46 -6.58
N LEU A 27 51.21 23.48 -6.83
CA LEU A 27 51.36 22.30 -5.99
C LEU A 27 52.44 22.52 -4.94
N SER A 28 52.05 22.50 -3.66
CA SER A 28 52.97 22.48 -2.53
C SER A 28 53.15 21.04 -2.03
N PRO A 29 54.35 20.64 -1.57
CA PRO A 29 54.58 19.30 -1.00
C PRO A 29 53.65 18.97 0.19
N ASP A 30 53.19 20.00 0.91
CA ASP A 30 52.34 19.84 2.09
C ASP A 30 50.84 19.74 1.74
N THR A 31 50.44 20.16 0.54
CA THR A 31 49.03 20.20 0.14
C THR A 31 48.63 18.88 -0.47
N ARG A 32 47.84 18.07 0.27
CA ARG A 32 47.31 16.79 -0.21
C ARG A 32 46.19 16.94 -1.24
N TRP A 33 45.24 17.85 -1.00
CA TRP A 33 44.03 17.97 -1.81
C TRP A 33 44.04 19.26 -2.60
N VAL A 34 43.88 19.16 -3.91
CA VAL A 34 43.83 20.31 -4.81
C VAL A 34 42.53 20.27 -5.59
N ALA A 35 41.82 21.39 -5.65
CA ALA A 35 40.64 21.51 -6.51
C ALA A 35 41.07 21.41 -7.97
N TYR A 36 40.38 20.61 -8.76
CA TYR A 36 40.73 20.35 -10.14
C TYR A 36 39.53 20.62 -11.05
N ASN A 37 39.78 21.38 -12.11
CA ASN A 37 38.78 21.59 -13.16
C ASN A 37 38.89 20.46 -14.18
N MET A 38 37.96 19.51 -14.13
CA MET A 38 37.96 18.34 -15.01
C MET A 38 37.45 18.70 -16.41
N THR A 39 38.29 18.46 -17.42
CA THR A 39 38.04 18.83 -18.82
C THR A 39 37.57 17.68 -19.71
N PHE A 40 37.47 16.46 -19.16
CA PHE A 40 37.07 15.24 -19.87
C PHE A 40 35.82 14.63 -19.24
N ASP A 41 35.13 13.76 -19.98
CA ASP A 41 33.97 13.03 -19.45
C ASP A 41 34.43 11.75 -18.72
N PRO A 42 34.29 11.65 -17.39
CA PRO A 42 34.70 10.47 -16.63
C PRO A 42 33.84 9.24 -16.90
N LYS A 43 32.72 9.38 -17.63
CA LYS A 43 31.86 8.25 -18.04
C LYS A 43 32.22 7.67 -19.40
N ALA A 44 33.04 8.38 -20.18
CA ALA A 44 33.54 7.84 -21.43
C ALA A 44 34.47 6.65 -21.15
N PRO A 45 34.55 5.64 -22.04
CA PRO A 45 35.53 4.58 -21.90
C PRO A 45 36.95 5.15 -21.88
N ILE A 46 37.64 5.05 -20.74
CA ILE A 46 39.03 5.50 -20.58
C ILE A 46 39.95 4.28 -20.62
N PRO A 47 40.91 4.22 -21.57
CA PRO A 47 41.91 3.16 -21.63
C PRO A 47 42.78 3.11 -20.36
N SER A 48 43.27 1.92 -20.00
CA SER A 48 44.17 1.77 -18.84
C SER A 48 45.54 2.42 -19.03
N ASP A 49 45.94 2.69 -20.28
CA ASP A 49 47.16 3.39 -20.67
C ASP A 49 46.92 4.87 -21.03
N ALA A 50 45.77 5.42 -20.61
CA ALA A 50 45.44 6.82 -20.85
C ALA A 50 46.53 7.76 -20.32
N GLN A 51 46.72 8.87 -21.04
CA GLN A 51 47.67 9.91 -20.65
C GLN A 51 46.98 10.96 -19.77
N PHE A 52 47.74 11.92 -19.29
CA PHE A 52 47.19 13.08 -18.61
C PHE A 52 46.21 13.82 -19.54
N PRO A 53 45.03 14.25 -19.07
CA PRO A 53 44.55 14.24 -17.67
C PRO A 53 43.83 12.96 -17.18
N GLU A 54 43.40 12.08 -18.07
CA GLU A 54 42.58 10.90 -17.75
C GLU A 54 43.34 9.86 -16.90
N SER A 55 44.66 9.80 -17.02
CA SER A 55 45.54 8.92 -16.23
C SER A 55 45.32 9.08 -14.72
N MET A 56 45.01 10.29 -14.25
CA MET A 56 44.78 10.56 -12.83
C MET A 56 43.54 9.85 -12.29
N LEU A 57 42.51 9.64 -13.14
CA LEU A 57 41.31 8.90 -12.77
C LEU A 57 41.61 7.39 -12.75
N VAL A 58 42.38 6.89 -13.72
CA VAL A 58 42.79 5.47 -13.79
C VAL A 58 43.64 5.08 -12.59
N HIS A 59 44.55 5.94 -12.15
CA HIS A 59 45.38 5.71 -10.97
C HIS A 59 44.65 5.92 -9.63
N GLY A 60 43.36 6.31 -9.64
CA GLY A 60 42.59 6.56 -8.41
C GLY A 60 43.01 7.82 -7.64
N CYS A 61 43.60 8.79 -8.34
CA CYS A 61 44.06 10.06 -7.77
C CYS A 61 43.08 11.21 -7.97
N LEU A 62 42.16 11.07 -8.93
CA LEU A 62 41.13 12.06 -9.23
C LEU A 62 39.78 11.61 -8.67
N TYR A 63 39.15 12.47 -7.87
CA TYR A 63 37.85 12.23 -7.27
C TYR A 63 36.87 13.26 -7.83
N GLY A 64 35.82 12.80 -8.50
CA GLY A 64 34.80 13.67 -9.11
C GLY A 64 33.41 13.42 -8.54
N ILE A 65 32.68 14.49 -8.26
CA ILE A 65 31.27 14.47 -7.88
C ILE A 65 30.47 15.22 -8.94
N GLN A 66 29.33 14.66 -9.34
CA GLN A 66 28.46 15.30 -10.33
C GLN A 66 27.84 16.58 -9.75
N ALA A 67 27.85 17.69 -10.50
CA ALA A 67 27.37 18.98 -10.01
C ALA A 67 25.89 18.95 -9.58
N PHE A 68 25.06 18.13 -10.24
CA PHE A 68 23.65 17.94 -9.84
C PHE A 68 23.49 17.27 -8.47
N PHE A 69 24.34 16.29 -8.16
CA PHE A 69 24.32 15.63 -6.85
C PHE A 69 24.69 16.62 -5.75
N ASP A 70 25.78 17.39 -5.95
CA ASP A 70 26.21 18.41 -4.99
C ASP A 70 25.12 19.47 -4.75
N ARG A 71 24.55 20.03 -5.83
CA ARG A 71 23.47 21.02 -5.72
C ARG A 71 22.23 20.44 -5.05
N GLY A 72 21.86 19.20 -5.37
CA GLY A 72 20.74 18.50 -4.76
C GLY A 72 20.96 18.27 -3.26
N LEU A 73 22.15 17.82 -2.87
CA LEU A 73 22.55 17.65 -1.48
C LEU A 73 22.50 18.96 -0.72
N LEU A 74 23.05 20.04 -1.29
CA LEU A 74 23.05 21.37 -0.68
C LEU A 74 21.61 21.88 -0.47
N LEU A 75 20.75 21.76 -1.49
CA LEU A 75 19.34 22.16 -1.36
C LEU A 75 18.60 21.31 -0.31
N HIS A 76 18.85 20.00 -0.29
CA HIS A 76 18.25 19.10 0.69
C HIS A 76 18.67 19.44 2.12
N LEU A 77 19.98 19.63 2.36
CA LEU A 77 20.50 20.00 3.67
C LEU A 77 20.01 21.39 4.09
N ALA A 78 20.05 22.37 3.18
CA ALA A 78 19.55 23.71 3.46
C ALA A 78 18.07 23.71 3.85
N ALA A 79 17.23 22.98 3.12
CA ALA A 79 15.81 22.83 3.47
C ALA A 79 15.61 22.07 4.79
N THR A 80 16.39 21.01 5.02
CA THR A 80 16.30 20.17 6.23
C THR A 80 16.77 20.91 7.49
N PHE A 81 17.66 21.88 7.37
CA PHE A 81 18.12 22.68 8.52
C PHE A 81 17.48 24.06 8.59
N SER A 82 16.52 24.37 7.71
CA SER A 82 15.80 25.63 7.71
C SER A 82 14.59 25.59 8.64
N GLY A 83 14.36 26.72 9.34
CA GLY A 83 13.21 26.95 10.19
C GLY A 83 13.55 27.27 11.65
N THR A 84 12.52 27.42 12.47
CA THR A 84 12.65 27.76 13.89
C THR A 84 11.91 26.72 14.73
N VAL A 85 12.54 26.31 15.84
CA VAL A 85 11.90 25.49 16.88
C VAL A 85 11.65 26.37 18.09
N SER A 86 10.40 26.48 18.50
CA SER A 86 9.98 27.26 19.67
C SER A 86 9.35 26.35 20.71
N GLY A 87 9.73 26.49 21.97
CA GLY A 87 9.08 25.85 23.10
C GLY A 87 8.05 26.79 23.74
N SER A 88 6.86 26.28 24.07
CA SER A 88 5.91 26.98 24.93
C SER A 88 6.11 26.54 26.38
N LEU A 89 6.02 27.46 27.33
CA LEU A 89 6.16 27.16 28.76
C LEU A 89 4.78 27.06 29.41
N TRP A 90 4.67 26.26 30.48
CA TRP A 90 3.46 26.25 31.29
C TRP A 90 3.32 27.59 32.04
N THR A 91 2.11 28.15 32.06
CA THR A 91 1.81 29.41 32.76
C THR A 91 2.02 29.29 34.27
N GLU A 92 1.69 28.15 34.86
CA GLU A 92 1.83 27.90 36.29
C GLU A 92 3.24 27.40 36.68
N HIS A 93 3.99 26.86 35.71
CA HIS A 93 5.33 26.31 35.91
C HIS A 93 6.27 26.77 34.79
N PRO A 94 6.79 28.02 34.85
CA PRO A 94 7.58 28.62 33.76
C PRO A 94 8.93 27.94 33.50
N PHE A 95 9.31 26.94 34.29
CA PHE A 95 10.51 26.12 34.07
C PHE A 95 10.22 24.81 33.33
N LEU A 96 8.94 24.49 33.09
CA LEU A 96 8.52 23.29 32.38
C LEU A 96 8.04 23.67 30.97
N VAL A 97 8.58 22.98 29.96
CA VAL A 97 8.14 23.15 28.57
C VAL A 97 6.88 22.33 28.33
N ALA A 98 5.82 22.98 27.87
CA ALA A 98 4.51 22.41 27.60
C ALA A 98 4.44 21.76 26.21
N SER A 99 4.98 22.43 25.19
CA SER A 99 5.00 21.90 23.83
C SER A 99 6.11 22.49 22.99
N TYR A 100 6.50 21.78 21.92
CA TYR A 100 7.44 22.25 20.91
C TYR A 100 6.72 22.46 19.58
N THR A 101 6.96 23.61 18.97
CA THR A 101 6.41 23.99 17.65
C THR A 101 7.56 24.24 16.69
N GLY A 102 7.44 23.74 15.46
CA GLY A 102 8.45 23.88 14.41
C GLY A 102 8.53 22.65 13.50
N PRO A 103 9.46 22.63 12.54
CA PRO A 103 9.66 21.48 11.65
C PRO A 103 10.03 20.20 12.42
N GLN A 104 9.42 19.07 12.08
CA GLN A 104 9.57 17.79 12.81
C GLN A 104 11.03 17.28 12.83
N ASN A 105 11.72 17.41 11.70
CA ASN A 105 13.15 17.18 11.55
C ASN A 105 13.98 17.98 12.57
N LEU A 106 13.72 19.28 12.70
CA LEU A 106 14.42 20.12 13.67
C LEU A 106 14.04 19.73 15.10
N GLN A 107 12.77 19.49 15.41
CA GLN A 107 12.37 19.04 16.75
C GLN A 107 13.09 17.74 17.17
N ARG A 108 13.31 16.81 16.23
CA ARG A 108 14.08 15.57 16.46
C ARG A 108 15.57 15.84 16.66
N ILE A 109 16.19 16.73 15.89
CA ILE A 109 17.61 17.13 16.05
C ILE A 109 17.81 17.78 17.42
N TYR A 110 16.90 18.69 17.80
CA TYR A 110 16.90 19.37 19.09
C TYR A 110 16.27 18.53 20.22
N ASN A 111 15.91 17.27 19.97
CA ASN A 111 15.38 16.33 20.96
C ASN A 111 14.25 16.88 21.84
N TYR A 112 13.35 17.70 21.27
CA TYR A 112 12.33 18.41 22.05
C TYR A 112 12.96 19.13 23.26
N GLY A 113 14.00 19.93 23.02
CA GLY A 113 14.68 20.78 24.00
C GLY A 113 15.73 20.11 24.89
N ASN A 114 15.81 18.77 24.93
CA ASN A 114 16.87 18.08 25.67
C ASN A 114 18.13 17.90 24.82
N VAL A 115 18.84 19.02 24.60
CA VAL A 115 19.97 19.14 23.68
C VAL A 115 21.29 19.06 24.42
N SER A 116 22.21 18.27 23.87
CA SER A 116 23.62 18.25 24.27
C SER A 116 24.52 18.29 23.04
N PHE A 117 25.75 18.79 23.21
CA PHE A 117 26.75 18.78 22.14
C PHE A 117 27.03 17.36 21.62
N GLU A 118 27.11 16.37 22.53
CA GLU A 118 27.28 14.96 22.19
C GLU A 118 26.17 14.45 21.25
N ARG A 119 24.92 14.83 21.52
CA ARG A 119 23.80 14.42 20.67
C ARG A 119 23.87 15.05 19.29
N ILE A 120 24.14 16.34 19.20
CA ILE A 120 24.28 17.04 17.91
C ILE A 120 25.42 16.39 17.13
N SER A 121 26.57 16.16 17.78
CA SER A 121 27.72 15.46 17.18
C SER A 121 27.32 14.10 16.62
N ARG A 122 26.58 13.29 17.40
CA ARG A 122 26.10 11.98 16.94
C ARG A 122 25.14 12.07 15.76
N VAL A 123 24.23 13.05 15.74
CA VAL A 123 23.31 13.26 14.62
C VAL A 123 24.08 13.59 13.35
N PHE A 124 25.03 14.53 13.41
CA PHE A 124 25.86 14.88 12.26
C PHE A 124 26.79 13.73 11.86
N GLY A 125 27.34 12.98 12.82
CA GLY A 125 28.10 11.75 12.57
C GLY A 125 27.28 10.73 11.78
N ASN A 126 26.05 10.46 12.20
CA ASN A 126 25.16 9.55 11.47
C ASN A 126 24.81 10.05 10.06
N ILE A 127 24.66 11.37 9.86
CA ILE A 127 24.44 11.96 8.54
C ILE A 127 25.68 11.76 7.66
N SER A 128 26.87 12.02 8.19
CA SER A 128 28.14 11.81 7.51
C SER A 128 28.38 10.34 7.17
N ASP A 129 28.05 9.43 8.07
CA ASP A 129 28.16 7.98 7.84
C ASP A 129 27.18 7.52 6.76
N SER A 130 25.93 7.99 6.82
CA SER A 130 24.92 7.69 5.79
C SER A 130 25.35 8.20 4.41
N LEU A 131 25.86 9.43 4.33
CA LEU A 131 26.35 10.02 3.09
C LEU A 131 27.57 9.25 2.56
N THR A 132 28.51 8.92 3.45
CA THR A 132 29.71 8.12 3.10
C THR A 132 29.33 6.75 2.55
N ASN A 133 28.38 6.07 3.21
CA ASN A 133 27.87 4.78 2.77
C ASN A 133 27.17 4.88 1.41
N TYR A 134 26.37 5.94 1.21
CA TYR A 134 25.70 6.17 -0.06
C TYR A 134 26.71 6.37 -1.20
N ILE A 135 27.71 7.24 -1.02
CA ILE A 135 28.75 7.51 -2.03
C ILE A 135 29.53 6.23 -2.35
N ARG A 136 29.88 5.42 -1.34
CA ARG A 136 30.60 4.15 -1.53
C ARG A 136 29.78 3.09 -2.26
N GLN A 137 28.46 3.09 -2.09
CA GLN A 137 27.58 2.09 -2.71
C GLN A 137 27.07 2.51 -4.09
N ASN A 138 27.02 3.81 -4.38
CA ASN A 138 26.46 4.38 -5.60
C ASN A 138 27.53 5.10 -6.45
N GLY A 139 28.80 4.76 -6.23
CA GLY A 139 29.90 5.23 -7.07
C GLY A 139 29.85 4.65 -8.48
N ASP A 140 30.65 5.22 -9.38
CA ASP A 140 30.75 4.74 -10.75
C ASP A 140 31.39 3.35 -10.80
N VAL A 141 30.79 2.40 -11.50
CA VAL A 141 31.28 1.00 -11.54
C VAL A 141 32.67 0.86 -12.16
N ASN A 142 33.08 1.77 -13.04
CA ASN A 142 34.37 1.72 -13.73
C ASN A 142 35.49 2.38 -12.91
N HIS A 143 35.14 3.40 -12.11
CA HIS A 143 36.13 4.25 -11.43
C HIS A 143 35.96 4.33 -9.90
N SER A 144 34.99 3.62 -9.32
CA SER A 144 34.71 3.56 -7.89
C SER A 144 34.56 2.10 -7.44
N ALA A 145 35.67 1.37 -7.50
CA ALA A 145 35.70 -0.02 -7.06
C ALA A 145 35.25 -0.14 -5.58
N PRO A 146 34.39 -1.12 -5.24
CA PRO A 146 33.98 -1.33 -3.86
C PRO A 146 35.18 -1.65 -2.96
N ALA A 147 35.17 -1.12 -1.75
CA ALA A 147 36.14 -1.51 -0.74
C ALA A 147 35.82 -2.93 -0.26
N PHE A 148 36.83 -3.82 -0.24
CA PHE A 148 36.69 -5.16 0.33
C PHE A 148 36.56 -5.06 1.86
N GLY A 149 35.50 -5.65 2.41
CA GLY A 149 35.24 -5.67 3.85
C GLY A 149 34.04 -6.54 4.20
N VAL A 150 33.89 -6.86 5.48
CA VAL A 150 32.72 -7.58 5.98
C VAL A 150 31.63 -6.56 6.31
N VAL A 151 30.53 -6.58 5.55
CA VAL A 151 29.35 -5.76 5.80
C VAL A 151 28.29 -6.63 6.47
N MET A 152 27.99 -6.34 7.74
CA MET A 152 26.86 -6.96 8.43
C MET A 152 25.58 -6.30 7.95
N ARG A 153 24.67 -7.10 7.38
CA ARG A 153 23.36 -6.63 6.95
C ARG A 153 22.30 -7.39 7.72
N ASP A 154 21.39 -6.68 8.36
CA ASP A 154 20.21 -7.29 8.97
C ASP A 154 19.35 -7.88 7.86
N GLN A 155 19.33 -9.21 7.79
CA GLN A 155 18.38 -9.94 6.95
C GLN A 155 17.19 -10.35 7.81
N THR A 156 15.99 -10.04 7.36
CA THR A 156 14.76 -10.49 8.01
C THR A 156 14.60 -11.99 7.77
N CYS A 157 15.03 -12.81 8.74
CA CYS A 157 14.79 -14.24 8.73
C CYS A 157 13.33 -14.53 9.08
N LEU A 158 12.50 -14.80 8.06
CA LEU A 158 11.11 -15.20 8.25
C LEU A 158 11.05 -16.68 8.62
N GLN A 159 10.82 -16.99 9.90
CA GLN A 159 10.52 -18.35 10.34
C GLN A 159 9.02 -18.63 10.15
N VAL A 160 8.66 -19.35 9.08
CA VAL A 160 7.27 -19.74 8.81
C VAL A 160 6.84 -20.78 9.84
N ARG A 161 5.98 -20.38 10.78
CA ARG A 161 5.38 -21.27 11.78
C ARG A 161 4.09 -21.88 11.23
N TRP A 162 4.21 -23.00 10.51
CA TRP A 162 3.08 -23.74 9.92
C TRP A 162 1.96 -24.11 10.89
N GLY A 163 2.26 -24.24 12.19
CA GLY A 163 1.23 -24.49 13.22
C GLY A 163 0.16 -23.40 13.30
N TRP A 164 0.50 -22.14 12.99
CA TRP A 164 -0.46 -21.03 12.99
C TRP A 164 -1.38 -21.04 11.77
N LEU A 165 -0.97 -21.72 10.69
CA LEU A 165 -1.79 -21.93 9.48
C LEU A 165 -2.79 -23.08 9.64
N ALA A 166 -2.59 -23.98 10.61
CA ALA A 166 -3.50 -25.11 10.84
C ALA A 166 -4.90 -24.65 11.27
N PHE A 167 -5.00 -23.62 12.11
CA PHE A 167 -6.28 -23.08 12.58
C PHE A 167 -7.13 -22.45 11.46
N PRO A 168 -6.64 -21.46 10.68
CA PRO A 168 -7.41 -20.90 9.58
C PRO A 168 -7.70 -21.94 8.48
N ALA A 169 -6.77 -22.87 8.21
CA ALA A 169 -7.02 -23.97 7.26
C ALA A 169 -8.13 -24.91 7.74
N GLY A 170 -8.17 -25.22 9.04
CA GLY A 170 -9.23 -26.00 9.67
C GLY A 170 -10.58 -25.31 9.58
N LEU A 171 -10.64 -24.00 9.86
CA LEU A 171 -11.87 -23.21 9.70
C LEU A 171 -12.37 -23.24 8.26
N VAL A 172 -11.49 -23.04 7.27
CA VAL A 172 -11.87 -23.10 5.85
C VAL A 172 -12.40 -24.49 5.49
N LEU A 173 -11.75 -25.56 5.93
CA LEU A 173 -12.23 -26.93 5.70
C LEU A 173 -13.61 -27.17 6.31
N ILE A 174 -13.82 -26.79 7.57
CA ILE A 174 -15.10 -26.97 8.26
C ILE A 174 -16.20 -26.15 7.56
N THR A 175 -15.91 -24.90 7.18
CA THR A 175 -16.89 -24.06 6.46
C THR A 175 -17.23 -24.62 5.08
N LEU A 176 -16.26 -25.18 4.35
CA LEU A 176 -16.50 -25.86 3.08
C LEU A 176 -17.37 -27.11 3.24
N ILE A 177 -17.10 -27.92 4.27
CA ILE A 177 -17.90 -29.10 4.58
C ILE A 177 -19.33 -28.70 4.94
N PHE A 178 -19.48 -27.70 5.81
CA PHE A 178 -20.79 -27.19 6.20
C PHE A 178 -21.56 -26.61 5.01
N PHE A 179 -20.90 -25.83 4.16
CA PHE A 179 -21.50 -25.29 2.95
C PHE A 179 -21.92 -26.40 1.97
N ALA A 180 -21.08 -27.41 1.75
CA ALA A 180 -21.41 -28.55 0.90
C ALA A 180 -22.60 -29.35 1.48
N ALA A 181 -22.63 -29.57 2.79
CA ALA A 181 -23.74 -30.22 3.47
C ALA A 181 -25.04 -29.42 3.32
N LEU A 182 -24.98 -28.10 3.52
CA LEU A 182 -26.12 -27.21 3.29
C LEU A 182 -26.60 -27.26 1.85
N VAL A 183 -25.69 -27.22 0.88
CA VAL A 183 -26.07 -27.32 -0.54
C VAL A 183 -26.72 -28.67 -0.83
N ILE A 184 -26.22 -29.77 -0.26
CA ILE A 184 -26.82 -31.10 -0.45
C ILE A 184 -28.21 -31.19 0.21
N ASP A 185 -28.37 -30.64 1.41
CA ASP A 185 -29.64 -30.64 2.14
C ASP A 185 -30.69 -29.72 1.52
N THR A 186 -30.25 -28.57 1.01
CA THR A 186 -31.11 -27.63 0.27
C THR A 186 -31.25 -27.95 -1.22
N ARG A 187 -30.62 -29.02 -1.72
CA ARG A 187 -30.91 -29.50 -3.08
C ARG A 187 -32.39 -29.88 -3.13
N PRO A 188 -33.19 -29.30 -4.03
CA PRO A 188 -34.58 -29.66 -4.18
C PRO A 188 -34.66 -31.13 -4.58
N THR A 189 -35.02 -31.97 -3.62
CA THR A 189 -35.29 -33.38 -3.86
C THR A 189 -36.62 -33.42 -4.62
N GLY A 190 -36.53 -33.43 -5.95
CA GLY A 190 -37.63 -33.80 -6.84
C GLY A 190 -38.79 -32.80 -7.00
N THR A 191 -38.82 -31.66 -6.31
CA THR A 191 -39.81 -30.61 -6.57
C THR A 191 -39.11 -29.26 -6.58
N ARG A 192 -39.28 -28.50 -7.67
CA ARG A 192 -38.79 -27.12 -7.84
C ARG A 192 -38.91 -26.40 -6.50
N ALA A 193 -37.79 -25.86 -6.02
CA ALA A 193 -37.71 -25.11 -4.78
C ALA A 193 -38.94 -24.19 -4.68
N GLN A 194 -39.74 -24.43 -3.66
CA GLN A 194 -41.05 -23.83 -3.47
C GLN A 194 -40.92 -22.31 -3.23
N VAL A 195 -40.83 -21.54 -4.33
CA VAL A 195 -40.64 -20.08 -4.35
C VAL A 195 -41.89 -19.31 -3.83
N TRP A 196 -42.94 -20.02 -3.40
CA TRP A 196 -44.19 -19.42 -2.95
C TRP A 196 -44.05 -18.65 -1.62
N LYS A 197 -42.96 -18.83 -0.84
CA LYS A 197 -42.76 -18.16 0.45
C LYS A 197 -42.79 -16.63 0.38
N SER A 198 -42.46 -16.03 -0.75
CA SER A 198 -42.48 -14.58 -0.98
C SER A 198 -43.60 -14.11 -1.92
N SER A 199 -44.45 -15.03 -2.40
CA SER A 199 -45.56 -14.68 -3.30
C SER A 199 -46.89 -14.57 -2.53
N PRO A 200 -47.66 -13.47 -2.71
CA PRO A 200 -48.99 -13.34 -2.13
C PRO A 200 -49.96 -14.45 -2.59
N LEU A 201 -49.65 -15.16 -3.68
CA LEU A 201 -50.40 -16.34 -4.16
C LEU A 201 -50.42 -17.48 -3.14
N GLY A 202 -49.33 -17.69 -2.39
CA GLY A 202 -49.28 -18.73 -1.36
C GLY A 202 -50.37 -18.53 -0.29
N LEU A 203 -50.61 -17.27 0.10
CA LEU A 203 -51.63 -16.90 1.07
C LEU A 203 -53.06 -17.14 0.53
N MET A 204 -53.28 -16.87 -0.76
CA MET A 204 -54.59 -17.01 -1.41
C MET A 204 -55.02 -18.48 -1.54
N PHE A 205 -54.09 -19.37 -1.86
CA PHE A 205 -54.41 -20.81 -2.02
C PHE A 205 -54.35 -21.61 -0.71
N HIS A 206 -53.57 -21.16 0.28
CA HIS A 206 -53.38 -21.94 1.52
C HIS A 206 -54.07 -21.34 2.77
N GLY A 207 -54.54 -20.09 2.72
CA GLY A 207 -55.46 -19.48 3.70
C GLY A 207 -54.97 -19.38 5.15
N LEU A 208 -55.42 -18.35 5.89
CA LEU A 208 -55.01 -18.15 7.30
C LEU A 208 -55.88 -18.88 8.33
N LYS A 209 -57.02 -19.49 7.96
CA LYS A 209 -57.88 -20.19 8.94
C LYS A 209 -58.48 -21.51 8.51
N GLN A 210 -58.72 -21.77 7.22
CA GLN A 210 -59.11 -23.10 6.72
C GLN A 210 -58.65 -23.23 5.26
N PRO A 211 -58.09 -24.38 4.83
CA PRO A 211 -57.89 -24.65 3.41
C PRO A 211 -59.26 -24.56 2.73
N ALA A 212 -59.34 -23.82 1.62
CA ALA A 212 -60.57 -23.70 0.86
C ALA A 212 -61.04 -25.11 0.43
N LYS A 213 -62.01 -25.67 1.18
CA LYS A 213 -62.58 -27.00 0.96
C LYS A 213 -63.13 -27.21 -0.45
N TYR A 214 -63.34 -26.12 -1.19
CA TYR A 214 -63.90 -26.11 -2.55
C TYR A 214 -62.85 -26.31 -3.66
N LEU A 215 -61.55 -26.14 -3.39
CA LEU A 215 -60.52 -26.38 -4.41
C LEU A 215 -60.28 -27.88 -4.68
N VAL A 216 -60.74 -28.77 -3.80
CA VAL A 216 -60.65 -30.23 -3.98
C VAL A 216 -61.71 -30.75 -4.98
N HIS A 217 -62.81 -30.02 -5.19
CA HIS A 217 -63.89 -30.48 -6.08
C HIS A 217 -63.76 -30.00 -7.54
N ARG A 218 -62.81 -29.10 -7.85
CA ARG A 218 -62.51 -28.69 -9.24
C ARG A 218 -61.32 -29.48 -9.84
N GLN A 219 -61.10 -30.69 -9.36
CA GLN A 219 -60.00 -31.55 -9.78
C GLN A 219 -60.51 -32.73 -10.63
N GLU A 220 -61.27 -32.43 -11.70
CA GLU A 220 -61.63 -33.43 -12.71
C GLU A 220 -61.30 -33.02 -14.16
N GLY A 221 -60.57 -31.92 -14.35
CA GLY A 221 -60.11 -31.55 -15.68
C GLY A 221 -58.96 -30.56 -15.63
N HIS A 222 -57.80 -31.01 -16.10
CA HIS A 222 -56.55 -30.26 -16.28
C HIS A 222 -55.58 -30.23 -15.08
N ASP A 223 -54.49 -30.98 -15.24
CA ASP A 223 -53.47 -31.31 -14.26
C ASP A 223 -52.47 -30.15 -14.07
N HIS A 224 -52.93 -29.04 -13.48
CA HIS A 224 -52.04 -27.97 -13.06
C HIS A 224 -51.50 -28.26 -11.67
N ASN A 225 -50.21 -28.60 -11.59
CA ASN A 225 -49.51 -28.83 -10.34
C ASN A 225 -49.52 -27.54 -9.49
N MET A 226 -50.40 -27.50 -8.48
CA MET A 226 -50.59 -26.39 -7.55
C MET A 226 -49.37 -26.14 -6.65
N ASN A 227 -48.26 -26.87 -6.81
CA ASN A 227 -46.99 -26.63 -6.12
C ASN A 227 -46.04 -25.69 -6.89
N ASP A 228 -46.39 -25.28 -8.11
CA ASP A 228 -45.61 -24.36 -8.94
C ASP A 228 -46.31 -22.98 -9.03
N ILE A 229 -45.55 -21.88 -8.97
CA ILE A 229 -46.09 -20.52 -9.05
C ILE A 229 -46.81 -20.31 -10.37
N ALA A 230 -46.29 -20.86 -11.48
CA ALA A 230 -46.92 -20.74 -12.79
C ALA A 230 -48.32 -21.40 -12.82
N GLY A 231 -48.49 -22.51 -12.10
CA GLY A 231 -49.78 -23.18 -11.94
C GLY A 231 -50.73 -22.41 -11.02
N MET A 232 -50.23 -21.85 -9.91
CA MET A 232 -51.06 -21.00 -9.05
C MET A 232 -51.49 -19.71 -9.77
N GLU A 233 -50.61 -19.11 -10.58
CA GLU A 233 -50.89 -17.87 -11.32
C GLU A 233 -51.94 -18.09 -12.42
N SER A 234 -51.88 -19.22 -13.14
CA SER A 234 -52.87 -19.53 -14.17
C SER A 234 -54.28 -19.69 -13.57
N VAL A 235 -54.39 -20.32 -12.40
CA VAL A 235 -55.65 -20.47 -11.69
C VAL A 235 -56.12 -19.13 -11.10
N ALA A 236 -55.21 -18.35 -10.51
CA ALA A 236 -55.55 -17.05 -9.91
C ALA A 236 -56.06 -16.03 -10.92
N LYS A 237 -55.61 -16.08 -12.19
CA LYS A 237 -56.13 -15.22 -13.27
C LYS A 237 -57.64 -15.38 -13.50
N GLY A 238 -58.21 -16.52 -13.14
CA GLY A 238 -59.65 -16.78 -13.23
C GLY A 238 -60.43 -16.51 -11.93
N MET A 239 -59.75 -16.21 -10.83
CA MET A 239 -60.41 -16.04 -9.53
C MET A 239 -60.69 -14.57 -9.25
N ILE A 240 -61.96 -14.24 -9.02
CA ILE A 240 -62.37 -12.92 -8.55
C ILE A 240 -62.75 -13.05 -7.09
N VAL A 241 -62.01 -12.37 -6.22
CA VAL A 241 -62.24 -12.40 -4.77
C VAL A 241 -62.63 -11.03 -4.23
N ARG A 242 -63.51 -11.02 -3.24
CA ARG A 242 -63.94 -9.85 -2.47
C ARG A 242 -63.46 -9.98 -1.05
N LEU A 243 -62.86 -8.90 -0.53
CA LEU A 243 -62.62 -8.76 0.90
C LEU A 243 -63.90 -8.32 1.59
N GLU A 244 -64.34 -9.07 2.58
CA GLU A 244 -65.40 -8.68 3.50
C GLU A 244 -64.87 -8.64 4.93
N ALA A 245 -65.10 -7.52 5.61
CA ALA A 245 -64.72 -7.34 7.00
C ALA A 245 -65.84 -7.88 7.90
N SER A 246 -65.53 -8.88 8.72
CA SER A 246 -66.41 -9.43 9.75
C SER A 246 -65.91 -9.04 11.13
N GLU A 247 -66.77 -9.11 12.16
CA GLU A 247 -66.41 -8.79 13.56
C GLU A 247 -65.22 -9.61 14.09
N LYS A 248 -64.88 -10.74 13.45
CA LYS A 248 -63.77 -11.63 13.83
C LYS A 248 -62.56 -11.59 12.90
N GLY A 249 -62.51 -10.66 11.94
CA GLY A 249 -61.40 -10.46 11.01
C GLY A 249 -61.82 -10.25 9.55
N VAL A 250 -60.81 -10.17 8.68
CA VAL A 250 -60.99 -9.99 7.22
C VAL A 250 -61.06 -11.35 6.55
N ASN A 251 -62.11 -11.58 5.74
CA ASN A 251 -62.28 -12.81 4.97
C ASN A 251 -62.22 -12.52 3.46
N LEU A 252 -61.67 -13.47 2.71
CA LEU A 252 -61.66 -13.48 1.25
C LEU A 252 -62.77 -14.41 0.77
N LEU A 253 -63.71 -13.88 -0.01
CA LEU A 253 -64.81 -14.64 -0.61
C LEU A 253 -64.69 -14.59 -2.13
N GLU A 254 -64.80 -15.74 -2.79
CA GLU A 254 -64.84 -15.82 -4.26
C GLU A 254 -66.24 -15.40 -4.75
N ILE A 255 -66.29 -14.57 -5.80
CA ILE A 255 -67.54 -14.13 -6.43
C ILE A 255 -67.71 -14.91 -7.74
N GLU A 256 -68.88 -15.49 -7.94
CA GLU A 256 -69.26 -16.15 -9.18
C GLU A 256 -69.66 -15.11 -10.24
N GLU A 257 -69.22 -15.28 -11.49
CA GLU A 257 -69.27 -14.25 -12.54
C GLU A 257 -70.71 -13.77 -12.87
N ASP A 258 -71.73 -14.56 -12.50
CA ASP A 258 -73.16 -14.22 -12.68
C ASP A 258 -73.69 -13.13 -11.72
N GLU A 259 -73.03 -12.86 -10.58
CA GLU A 259 -73.46 -11.77 -9.67
C GLU A 259 -73.13 -10.37 -10.20
N ARG A 260 -72.35 -10.26 -11.30
CA ARG A 260 -71.94 -8.98 -11.89
C ARG A 260 -73.08 -8.23 -12.59
N VAL A 261 -74.14 -8.94 -13.00
CA VAL A 261 -75.24 -8.35 -13.78
C VAL A 261 -76.33 -7.72 -12.90
N SER A 262 -76.41 -8.07 -11.61
CA SER A 262 -77.47 -7.58 -10.71
C SER A 262 -77.18 -6.24 -10.01
N ARG A 263 -76.01 -5.62 -10.21
CA ARG A 263 -75.68 -4.30 -9.62
C ARG A 263 -74.90 -3.43 -10.60
N LYS A 264 -75.63 -2.76 -11.49
CA LYS A 264 -75.32 -1.40 -11.94
C LYS A 264 -76.14 -0.42 -11.11
#